data_AF-A0A6G8FZ96-F1
#
_entry.id   AF-A0A6G8FZ96-F1
#
_cell.length_a   1.000
_cell.length_b   1.000
_cell.length_c   1.000
_cell.angle_alpha   90.00
_cell.angle_beta   90.00
_cell.angle_gamma   90.00
#
_symmetry.space_group_name_H-M   'P 1'
#
loop_
_entity.id
_entity.type
_entity.pdbx_description
1 polymer ?
#
loop_
_entity_poly.entity_id
_entity_poly.type
_entity_poly.pdbx_seq_one_letter_code
_entity_poly.pdbx_strand_id
1 'polypeptide(L)'
;MRRRHLTETWLVLGVSLGSSAIYALLRIVDRLTRPEALSRQTAAMNTSVTPDRPWLDVAYQLAGIALALVPVLLAVHLLRRDDPDEPHTMGFDLRRPGPDLLRGLALAAVVGIPGLGLYLVAKAVGLNTTVAAANLVGAAWFTVPLLVLAAAQNAVLEETIMVGYLFRRWSEAGWGQWRVIVTSAVIRGTYHLYQGFGGFVGNIVMGLLFGWLYTRTRRVMPLVVAHTVLDVVAFVGYSLVKPHVSWL
;
A
#
# COMPACT_ATOMS: atom_id res chain seq x y z
N MET A 1 -10.47 23.97 15.70
CA MET A 1 -9.79 22.65 15.66
C MET A 1 -10.08 21.89 14.37
N ARG A 2 -11.35 21.60 14.01
CA ARG A 2 -11.72 20.92 12.74
C ARG A 2 -10.96 21.36 11.48
N ARG A 3 -10.90 22.67 11.19
CA ARG A 3 -10.19 23.18 10.00
C ARG A 3 -8.70 22.81 9.99
N ARG A 4 -8.02 22.89 11.14
CA ARG A 4 -6.60 22.53 11.29
C ARG A 4 -6.37 21.06 10.97
N HIS A 5 -7.15 20.14 11.53
CA HIS A 5 -6.99 18.69 11.26
C HIS A 5 -7.22 18.35 9.78
N LEU A 6 -8.18 19.02 9.13
CA LEU A 6 -8.41 18.84 7.69
C LEU A 6 -7.25 19.40 6.86
N THR A 7 -6.71 20.57 7.21
CA THR A 7 -5.50 21.12 6.55
C THR A 7 -4.30 20.19 6.70
N GLU A 8 -4.02 19.72 7.92
CA GLU A 8 -2.94 18.75 8.17
C GLU A 8 -3.15 17.47 7.35
N THR A 9 -4.39 16.98 7.27
CA THR A 9 -4.73 15.82 6.44
C THR A 9 -4.40 16.04 4.97
N TRP A 10 -4.81 17.17 4.40
CA TRP A 10 -4.51 17.49 3.01
C TRP A 10 -3.02 17.62 2.73
N LEU A 11 -2.26 18.20 3.66
CA LEU A 11 -0.81 18.31 3.53
C LEU A 11 -0.14 16.93 3.58
N VAL A 12 -0.49 16.08 4.56
CA VAL A 12 0.06 14.73 4.66
C VAL A 12 -0.28 13.90 3.43
N LEU A 13 -1.54 13.92 2.99
CA LEU A 13 -1.94 13.23 1.75
C LEU A 13 -1.22 13.79 0.52
N GLY A 14 -1.09 15.12 0.43
CA GLY A 14 -0.44 15.80 -0.69
C GLY A 14 1.02 15.38 -0.87
N VAL A 15 1.76 15.21 0.22
CA VAL A 15 3.15 14.73 0.17
C VAL A 15 3.29 13.21 0.13
N SER A 16 2.18 12.46 0.06
CA SER A 16 2.19 10.98 0.12
C SER A 16 1.13 10.32 -0.79
N LEU A 17 0.19 9.55 -0.23
CA LEU A 17 -0.74 8.70 -0.95
C LEU A 17 -1.82 9.49 -1.72
N GLY A 18 -2.06 10.73 -1.33
CA GLY A 18 -2.91 11.64 -2.10
C GLY A 18 -2.29 12.04 -3.44
N SER A 19 -0.98 12.34 -3.48
CA SER A 19 -0.30 12.55 -4.77
C SER A 19 -0.24 11.26 -5.59
N SER A 20 -0.04 10.10 -4.93
CA SER A 20 -0.11 8.79 -5.59
C SER A 20 -1.49 8.54 -6.22
N ALA A 21 -2.58 8.94 -5.56
CA ALA A 21 -3.94 8.86 -6.10
C ALA A 21 -4.14 9.73 -7.34
N ILE A 22 -3.61 10.95 -7.34
CA ILE A 22 -3.66 11.86 -8.51
C ILE A 22 -2.92 11.22 -9.68
N TYR A 23 -1.69 10.73 -9.48
CA TYR A 23 -0.92 10.09 -10.54
C TYR A 23 -1.55 8.77 -11.02
N ALA A 24 -2.18 8.01 -10.13
CA ALA A 24 -2.90 6.78 -10.50
C ALA A 24 -4.11 7.08 -11.40
N LEU A 25 -4.85 8.15 -11.11
CA LEU A 25 -5.96 8.63 -11.96
C LEU A 25 -5.45 9.06 -13.34
N LEU A 26 -4.38 9.86 -13.39
CA LEU A 26 -3.78 10.26 -14.67
C LEU A 26 -3.29 9.04 -15.46
N ARG A 27 -2.68 8.06 -14.77
CA ARG A 27 -2.16 6.86 -15.42
C ARG A 27 -3.26 5.96 -15.96
N ILE A 28 -4.39 5.78 -15.27
CA ILE A 28 -5.49 4.99 -15.83
C ILE A 28 -6.13 5.69 -17.03
N VAL A 29 -6.24 7.02 -17.02
CA VAL A 29 -6.74 7.78 -18.18
C VAL A 29 -5.81 7.59 -19.38
N ASP A 30 -4.50 7.76 -19.20
CA ASP A 30 -3.49 7.49 -20.24
C ASP A 30 -3.68 6.08 -20.82
N ARG A 31 -3.74 5.05 -19.96
CA ARG A 31 -3.94 3.65 -20.39
C ARG A 31 -5.22 3.43 -21.17
N LEU A 32 -6.33 4.04 -20.75
CA LEU A 32 -7.64 3.88 -21.40
C LEU A 32 -7.74 4.64 -22.74
N THR A 33 -6.88 5.64 -22.96
CA THR A 33 -6.81 6.39 -24.23
C THR A 33 -5.87 5.77 -25.26
N ARG A 34 -5.14 4.71 -24.91
CA ARG A 34 -4.24 3.99 -25.83
C ARG A 34 -4.99 2.99 -26.72
N PRO A 35 -4.47 2.68 -27.92
CA PRO A 35 -5.04 1.66 -28.80
C PRO A 35 -5.03 0.24 -28.20
N GLU A 36 -4.05 -0.06 -27.35
CA GLU A 36 -3.93 -1.37 -26.72
C GLU A 36 -4.97 -1.54 -25.60
N ALA A 37 -5.70 -2.66 -25.61
CA ALA A 37 -6.59 -3.02 -24.52
C ALA A 37 -5.85 -3.07 -23.17
N LEU A 38 -6.51 -2.67 -22.08
CA LEU A 38 -5.92 -2.55 -20.74
C LEU A 38 -5.21 -3.84 -20.29
N SER A 39 -5.77 -5.01 -20.57
CA SER A 39 -5.19 -6.32 -20.23
C SER A 39 -3.92 -6.70 -20.98
N ARG A 40 -3.65 -6.04 -22.11
CA ARG A 40 -2.41 -6.20 -22.89
C ARG A 40 -1.33 -5.19 -22.51
N GLN A 41 -1.62 -4.28 -21.58
CA GLN A 41 -0.65 -3.33 -21.06
C GLN A 41 -0.06 -3.83 -19.74
N THR A 42 1.14 -3.34 -19.40
CA THR A 42 1.86 -3.74 -18.18
C THR A 42 1.98 -2.56 -17.20
N ALA A 43 1.77 -2.84 -15.90
CA ALA A 43 2.13 -1.97 -14.80
C ALA A 43 3.35 -2.54 -14.09
N ALA A 44 4.49 -1.87 -14.19
CA ALA A 44 5.73 -2.28 -13.57
C ALA A 44 5.90 -1.66 -12.17
N MET A 45 6.36 -2.48 -11.23
CA MET A 45 6.76 -2.10 -9.87
C MET A 45 8.17 -2.60 -9.58
N ASN A 46 8.80 -2.01 -8.56
CA ASN A 46 10.14 -2.38 -8.09
C ASN A 46 11.13 -2.54 -9.25
N THR A 47 11.27 -1.49 -10.06
CA THR A 47 12.09 -1.48 -11.27
C THR A 47 13.47 -0.90 -10.97
N SER A 48 14.51 -1.49 -11.54
CA SER A 48 15.86 -0.92 -11.46
C SER A 48 15.94 0.45 -12.16
N VAL A 49 16.59 1.40 -11.49
CA VAL A 49 16.91 2.75 -11.98
C VAL A 49 18.23 2.73 -12.74
N THR A 50 19.21 1.96 -12.26
CA THR A 50 20.52 1.82 -12.91
C THR A 50 20.91 0.35 -13.08
N PRO A 51 20.27 -0.38 -14.03
CA PRO A 51 20.50 -1.80 -14.26
C PRO A 51 21.98 -2.19 -14.41
N ASP A 52 22.76 -1.38 -15.11
CA ASP A 52 24.18 -1.66 -15.40
C ASP A 52 25.12 -1.34 -14.21
N ARG A 53 24.58 -0.78 -13.11
CA ARG A 53 25.34 -0.38 -11.92
C ARG A 53 24.64 -0.88 -10.64
N PRO A 54 24.80 -2.17 -10.27
CA PRO A 54 24.04 -2.79 -9.18
C PRO A 54 24.14 -2.07 -7.83
N TRP A 55 25.35 -1.65 -7.42
CA TRP A 55 25.53 -0.96 -6.13
C TRP A 55 24.77 0.38 -6.08
N LEU A 56 24.71 1.09 -7.21
CA LEU A 56 24.01 2.36 -7.33
C LEU A 56 22.50 2.13 -7.38
N ASP A 57 22.06 1.05 -8.01
CA ASP A 57 20.66 0.65 -8.01
C ASP A 57 20.17 0.37 -6.57
N VAL A 58 20.92 -0.43 -5.80
CA VAL A 58 20.64 -0.67 -4.38
C VAL A 58 20.55 0.65 -3.60
N ALA A 59 21.48 1.60 -3.84
CA ALA A 59 21.43 2.90 -3.19
C ALA A 59 20.17 3.70 -3.56
N TYR A 60 19.73 3.69 -4.82
CA TYR A 60 18.47 4.30 -5.25
C TYR A 60 17.26 3.64 -4.60
N GLN A 61 17.21 2.31 -4.53
CA GLN A 61 16.11 1.59 -3.88
C GLN A 61 16.04 1.92 -2.38
N LEU A 62 17.17 1.86 -1.67
CA LEU A 62 17.23 2.19 -0.24
C LEU A 62 16.88 3.65 0.03
N ALA A 63 17.34 4.59 -0.81
CA ALA A 63 16.98 6.00 -0.70
C ALA A 63 15.47 6.20 -0.94
N GLY A 64 14.89 5.54 -1.95
CA GLY A 64 13.46 5.56 -2.23
C GLY A 64 12.64 5.05 -1.05
N ILE A 65 13.00 3.89 -0.49
CA ILE A 65 12.38 3.28 0.69
C ILE A 65 12.47 4.23 1.90
N ALA A 66 13.67 4.76 2.19
CA ALA A 66 13.87 5.61 3.36
C ALA A 66 13.08 6.93 3.26
N LEU A 67 13.10 7.57 2.10
CA LEU A 67 12.38 8.83 1.87
C LEU A 67 10.86 8.62 1.83
N ALA A 68 10.37 7.47 1.37
CA ALA A 68 8.96 7.11 1.40
C ALA A 68 8.41 6.96 2.84
N LEU A 69 9.27 6.78 3.85
CA LEU A 69 8.86 6.77 5.26
C LEU A 69 8.77 8.17 5.88
N VAL A 70 9.28 9.22 5.23
CA VAL A 70 9.21 10.60 5.78
C VAL A 70 7.77 11.06 6.02
N PRO A 71 6.79 10.82 5.12
CA PRO A 71 5.39 11.13 5.41
C PRO A 71 4.81 10.39 6.62
N VAL A 72 5.29 9.18 6.91
CA VAL A 72 4.91 8.41 8.11
C VAL A 72 5.42 9.12 9.36
N LEU A 73 6.70 9.50 9.35
CA LEU A 73 7.31 10.26 10.45
C LEU A 73 6.59 11.60 10.66
N LEU A 74 6.22 12.29 9.59
CA LEU A 74 5.44 13.53 9.65
C LEU A 74 4.07 13.30 10.28
N ALA A 75 3.33 12.27 9.84
CA ALA A 75 2.02 11.92 10.37
C ALA A 75 2.10 11.60 11.87
N VAL A 76 3.06 10.75 12.27
CA VAL A 76 3.31 10.40 13.68
C VAL A 76 3.72 11.63 14.49
N HIS A 77 4.57 12.51 13.94
CA HIS A 77 4.99 13.72 14.63
C HIS A 77 3.80 14.66 14.89
N LEU A 78 2.94 14.89 13.90
CA LEU A 78 1.74 15.73 14.06
C LEU A 78 0.79 15.18 15.12
N LEU A 79 0.61 13.86 15.15
CA LEU A 79 -0.16 13.16 16.15
C LEU A 79 0.44 13.30 17.56
N ARG A 80 1.76 13.08 17.69
CA ARG A 80 2.48 13.21 18.97
C ARG A 80 2.50 14.61 19.54
N ARG A 81 2.33 15.63 18.69
CA ARG A 81 2.20 17.03 19.15
C ARG A 81 0.90 17.27 19.93
N ASP A 82 -0.15 16.50 19.65
CA ASP A 82 -1.44 16.63 20.33
C ASP A 82 -1.57 15.60 21.48
N ASP A 83 -1.05 14.38 21.30
CA ASP A 83 -0.96 13.33 22.32
C ASP A 83 0.40 12.58 22.21
N PRO A 84 1.33 12.76 23.16
CA PRO A 84 2.65 12.09 23.13
C PRO A 84 2.59 10.56 23.03
N ASP A 85 1.53 9.94 23.55
CA ASP A 85 1.30 8.49 23.55
C ASP A 85 0.54 8.01 22.30
N GLU A 86 0.24 8.87 21.33
CA GLU A 86 -0.56 8.50 20.16
C GLU A 86 -0.02 7.28 19.36
N PRO A 87 1.31 7.06 19.17
CA PRO A 87 1.80 5.84 18.53
C PRO A 87 1.33 4.56 19.24
N HIS A 88 1.25 4.62 20.57
CA HIS A 88 0.74 3.57 21.42
C HIS A 88 -0.79 3.47 21.36
N THR A 89 -1.49 4.59 21.27
CA THR A 89 -2.96 4.66 21.19
C THR A 89 -3.51 4.14 19.86
N MET A 90 -2.83 4.42 18.75
CA MET A 90 -3.15 3.81 17.44
C MET A 90 -2.58 2.39 17.29
N GLY A 91 -1.85 1.91 18.29
CA GLY A 91 -1.25 0.59 18.33
C GLY A 91 -0.23 0.36 17.22
N PHE A 92 0.52 1.40 16.87
CA PHE A 92 1.73 1.36 16.05
C PHE A 92 2.94 1.26 16.99
N ASP A 93 3.09 0.09 17.61
CA ASP A 93 4.12 -0.21 18.60
C ASP A 93 4.48 -1.69 18.63
N LEU A 94 5.60 -2.01 19.26
CA LEU A 94 6.10 -3.38 19.38
C LEU A 94 5.71 -4.08 20.69
N ARG A 95 4.61 -3.67 21.35
CA ARG A 95 4.22 -4.24 22.67
C ARG A 95 3.57 -5.62 22.57
N ARG A 96 3.09 -6.04 21.39
CA ARG A 96 2.42 -7.34 21.17
C ARG A 96 2.87 -8.03 19.87
N PRO A 97 4.17 -8.24 19.64
CA PRO A 97 4.70 -8.65 18.35
C PRO A 97 4.20 -10.04 17.91
N GLY A 98 4.13 -11.02 18.83
CA GLY A 98 3.62 -12.36 18.53
C GLY A 98 2.14 -12.37 18.11
N PRO A 99 1.22 -11.82 18.92
CA PRO A 99 -0.19 -11.70 18.55
C PRO A 99 -0.42 -10.89 17.27
N ASP A 100 0.34 -9.81 17.06
CA ASP A 100 0.24 -8.99 15.85
C ASP A 100 0.69 -9.77 14.61
N LEU A 101 1.78 -10.53 14.73
CA LEU A 101 2.26 -11.42 13.67
C LEU A 101 1.20 -12.48 13.30
N LEU A 102 0.66 -13.19 14.29
CA LEU A 102 -0.32 -14.25 14.04
C LEU A 102 -1.60 -13.71 13.40
N ARG A 103 -2.13 -12.60 13.92
CA ARG A 103 -3.33 -11.95 13.37
C ARG A 103 -3.06 -11.42 11.97
N GLY A 104 -1.90 -10.84 11.73
CA GLY A 104 -1.50 -10.35 10.42
C GLY A 104 -1.39 -11.46 9.39
N LEU A 105 -0.78 -12.60 9.75
CA LEU A 105 -0.72 -13.78 8.88
C LEU A 105 -2.11 -14.34 8.54
N ALA A 106 -3.00 -14.44 9.55
CA ALA A 106 -4.38 -14.87 9.32
C ALA A 106 -5.13 -13.90 8.38
N LEU A 107 -4.98 -12.60 8.60
CA LEU A 107 -5.57 -11.57 7.72
C LEU A 107 -5.00 -11.61 6.31
N ALA A 108 -3.70 -11.82 6.16
CA ALA A 108 -3.07 -11.99 4.85
C ALA A 108 -3.64 -13.18 4.08
N ALA A 109 -3.90 -14.31 4.76
CA ALA A 109 -4.56 -15.46 4.11
C ALA A 109 -6.00 -15.13 3.69
N VAL A 110 -6.77 -14.49 4.57
CA VAL A 110 -8.18 -14.10 4.33
C VAL A 110 -8.31 -13.12 3.17
N VAL A 111 -7.36 -12.19 3.02
CA VAL A 111 -7.39 -11.19 1.94
C VAL A 111 -6.72 -11.70 0.67
N GLY A 112 -5.55 -12.33 0.81
CA GLY A 112 -4.68 -12.72 -0.29
C GLY A 112 -5.25 -13.84 -1.15
N ILE A 113 -5.85 -14.87 -0.53
CA ILE A 113 -6.41 -16.00 -1.29
C ILE A 113 -7.57 -15.55 -2.20
N PRO A 114 -8.60 -14.84 -1.71
CA PRO A 114 -9.63 -14.28 -2.58
C PRO A 114 -9.10 -13.19 -3.52
N GLY A 115 -8.13 -12.40 -3.07
CA GLY A 115 -7.51 -11.33 -3.86
C GLY A 115 -6.82 -11.84 -5.12
N LEU A 116 -6.12 -12.98 -5.04
CA LEU A 116 -5.55 -13.65 -6.20
C LEU A 116 -6.63 -14.07 -7.20
N GLY A 117 -7.74 -14.63 -6.72
CA GLY A 117 -8.90 -14.96 -7.56
C GLY A 117 -9.47 -13.73 -8.27
N LEU A 118 -9.67 -12.63 -7.53
CA LEU A 118 -10.17 -11.37 -8.08
C LEU A 118 -9.24 -10.82 -9.17
N TYR A 119 -7.92 -10.83 -8.95
CA TYR A 119 -6.94 -10.37 -9.94
C TYR A 119 -7.01 -11.20 -11.23
N LEU A 120 -7.04 -12.54 -11.11
CA LEU A 120 -7.12 -13.44 -12.26
C LEU A 120 -8.40 -13.24 -13.06
N VAL A 121 -9.56 -13.12 -12.38
CA VAL A 121 -10.85 -12.85 -13.04
C VAL A 121 -10.82 -11.49 -13.73
N ALA A 122 -10.40 -10.44 -13.04
CA ALA A 122 -10.35 -9.09 -13.61
C ALA A 122 -9.41 -9.01 -14.83
N LYS A 123 -8.28 -9.73 -14.81
CA LYS A 123 -7.38 -9.85 -15.96
C LYS A 123 -8.07 -10.58 -17.12
N ALA A 124 -8.72 -11.72 -16.84
CA ALA A 124 -9.40 -12.53 -17.84
C ALA A 124 -10.54 -11.78 -18.56
N VAL A 125 -11.26 -10.89 -17.86
CA VAL A 125 -12.33 -10.06 -18.43
C VAL A 125 -11.87 -8.70 -18.95
N GLY A 126 -10.57 -8.43 -19.00
CA GLY A 126 -10.01 -7.22 -19.62
C GLY A 126 -10.01 -5.96 -18.73
N LEU A 127 -10.30 -6.08 -17.43
CA LEU A 127 -10.43 -4.96 -16.49
C LEU A 127 -9.14 -4.60 -15.75
N ASN A 128 -8.11 -5.44 -15.84
CA ASN A 128 -6.81 -5.23 -15.20
C ASN A 128 -5.66 -5.26 -16.20
N THR A 129 -4.60 -4.51 -15.91
CA THR A 129 -3.30 -4.66 -16.56
C THR A 129 -2.58 -5.92 -16.09
N THR A 130 -1.56 -6.36 -16.83
CA THR A 130 -0.58 -7.30 -16.28
C THR A 130 0.31 -6.55 -15.30
N VAL A 131 0.37 -7.01 -14.04
CA VAL A 131 1.21 -6.39 -13.01
C VAL A 131 2.56 -7.12 -12.98
N ALA A 132 3.59 -6.43 -13.45
CA ALA A 132 4.97 -6.87 -13.30
C ALA A 132 5.46 -6.40 -11.92
N ALA A 133 5.24 -7.23 -10.89
CA ALA A 133 5.38 -6.81 -9.50
C ALA A 133 6.83 -6.66 -9.02
N ALA A 134 7.79 -7.27 -9.71
CA ALA A 134 9.22 -7.09 -9.47
C ALA A 134 10.00 -7.06 -10.78
N ASN A 135 10.80 -6.01 -10.99
CA ASN A 135 11.60 -5.80 -12.19
C ASN A 135 13.02 -5.29 -11.85
N LEU A 136 13.57 -5.80 -10.74
CA LEU A 136 14.98 -5.58 -10.38
C LEU A 136 15.86 -6.45 -11.27
N VAL A 137 16.93 -5.87 -11.81
CA VAL A 137 17.84 -6.58 -12.72
C VAL A 137 18.75 -7.54 -11.95
N GLY A 138 18.74 -8.79 -12.41
CA GLY A 138 19.63 -9.85 -11.93
C GLY A 138 19.07 -10.63 -10.75
N ALA A 139 19.32 -11.94 -10.74
CA ALA A 139 19.16 -12.80 -9.58
C ALA A 139 20.26 -12.53 -8.55
N ALA A 140 20.43 -11.26 -8.15
CA ALA A 140 21.38 -10.86 -7.14
C ALA A 140 20.83 -11.18 -5.75
N TRP A 141 21.72 -11.50 -4.81
CA TRP A 141 21.35 -11.85 -3.44
C TRP A 141 20.55 -10.74 -2.73
N PHE A 142 20.70 -9.48 -3.16
CA PHE A 142 20.02 -8.32 -2.60
C PHE A 142 18.59 -8.13 -3.13
N THR A 143 18.18 -8.79 -4.22
CA THR A 143 16.86 -8.61 -4.83
C THR A 143 15.74 -8.96 -3.86
N VAL A 144 15.77 -10.15 -3.26
CA VAL A 144 14.74 -10.58 -2.31
C VAL A 144 14.72 -9.70 -1.05
N PRO A 145 15.85 -9.40 -0.38
CA PRO A 145 15.88 -8.44 0.73
C PRO A 145 15.28 -7.08 0.38
N LEU A 146 15.59 -6.50 -0.78
CA LEU A 146 15.03 -5.21 -1.20
C LEU A 146 13.53 -5.28 -1.46
N LEU A 147 13.02 -6.35 -2.06
CA LEU A 147 11.59 -6.55 -2.26
C LEU A 147 10.84 -6.69 -0.92
N VAL A 148 11.43 -7.39 0.06
CA VAL A 148 10.86 -7.50 1.41
C VAL A 148 10.86 -6.14 2.12
N LEU A 149 11.93 -5.35 1.98
CA LEU A 149 11.99 -3.99 2.54
C LEU A 149 10.99 -3.06 1.87
N ALA A 150 10.84 -3.12 0.55
CA ALA A 150 9.84 -2.35 -0.19
C ALA A 150 8.41 -2.71 0.23
N ALA A 151 8.11 -4.00 0.38
CA ALA A 151 6.83 -4.49 0.88
C ALA A 151 6.52 -3.97 2.31
N ALA A 152 7.50 -4.08 3.22
CA ALA A 152 7.35 -3.57 4.58
C ALA A 152 7.17 -2.05 4.59
N GLN A 153 7.91 -1.32 3.75
CA GLN A 153 7.78 0.12 3.62
C GLN A 153 6.40 0.53 3.13
N ASN A 154 5.86 -0.11 2.09
CA ASN A 154 4.52 0.16 1.58
C ASN A 154 3.47 -0.06 2.66
N ALA A 155 3.54 -1.20 3.34
CA ALA A 155 2.63 -1.54 4.42
C ALA A 155 2.67 -0.52 5.57
N VAL A 156 3.88 -0.14 6.01
CA VAL A 156 4.03 0.89 7.06
C VAL A 156 3.48 2.23 6.59
N LEU A 157 3.76 2.65 5.35
CA LEU A 157 3.26 3.89 4.79
C LEU A 157 1.73 3.92 4.72
N GLU A 158 1.15 2.92 4.09
CA GLU A 158 -0.28 2.85 3.85
C GLU A 158 -1.08 2.68 5.12
N GLU A 159 -0.74 1.70 5.97
CA GLU A 159 -1.54 1.44 7.16
C GLU A 159 -1.40 2.55 8.20
N THR A 160 -0.21 3.15 8.32
CA THR A 160 -0.03 4.26 9.27
C THR A 160 -0.77 5.51 8.82
N ILE A 161 -0.72 5.87 7.54
CA ILE A 161 -1.41 7.06 7.04
C ILE A 161 -2.91 6.78 6.91
N MET A 162 -3.29 5.80 6.09
CA MET A 162 -4.68 5.58 5.70
C MET A 162 -5.55 5.09 6.86
N VAL A 163 -5.00 4.30 7.78
CA VAL A 163 -5.76 3.71 8.89
C VAL A 163 -5.44 4.38 10.22
N GLY A 164 -4.17 4.57 10.58
CA GLY A 164 -3.82 5.26 11.83
C GLY A 164 -4.18 6.75 11.83
N TYR A 165 -3.48 7.51 11.01
CA TYR A 165 -3.52 8.98 10.98
C TYR A 165 -4.87 9.53 10.50
N LEU A 166 -5.36 9.11 9.34
CA LEU A 166 -6.62 9.65 8.79
C LEU A 166 -7.81 9.36 9.69
N PHE A 167 -7.87 8.17 10.31
CA PHE A 167 -8.98 7.83 11.20
C PHE A 167 -8.99 8.72 12.42
N ARG A 168 -7.81 8.95 13.01
CA ARG A 168 -7.67 9.86 14.15
C ARG A 168 -8.08 11.28 13.77
N ARG A 169 -7.47 11.84 12.72
CA ARG A 169 -7.71 13.23 12.29
C ARG A 169 -9.14 13.51 11.84
N TRP A 170 -9.76 12.60 11.09
CA TRP A 170 -11.14 12.78 10.67
C TRP A 170 -12.14 12.58 11.80
N SER A 171 -11.86 11.68 12.76
CA SER A 171 -12.68 11.58 13.97
C SER A 171 -12.60 12.85 14.82
N GLU A 172 -11.41 13.43 15.01
CA GLU A 172 -11.23 14.74 15.66
C GLU A 172 -11.90 15.89 14.90
N ALA A 173 -11.98 15.78 13.57
CA ALA A 173 -12.73 16.70 12.72
C ALA A 173 -14.25 16.48 12.79
N GLY A 174 -14.73 15.55 13.60
CA GLY A 174 -16.16 15.26 13.83
C GLY A 174 -16.80 14.37 12.77
N TRP A 175 -16.02 13.60 12.00
CA TRP A 175 -16.58 12.66 11.02
C TRP A 175 -17.08 11.40 11.71
N GLY A 176 -18.25 10.91 11.30
CA GLY A 176 -18.76 9.61 11.77
C GLY A 176 -17.89 8.45 11.27
N GLN A 177 -17.87 7.36 12.05
CA GLN A 177 -17.02 6.18 11.82
C GLN A 177 -17.10 5.64 10.37
N TRP A 178 -18.30 5.45 9.83
CA TRP A 178 -18.48 4.91 8.49
C TRP A 178 -17.99 5.87 7.39
N ARG A 179 -18.15 7.17 7.59
CA ARG A 179 -17.61 8.17 6.66
C ARG A 179 -16.08 8.07 6.59
N VAL A 180 -15.42 7.89 7.73
CA VAL A 180 -13.97 7.70 7.81
C VAL A 180 -13.54 6.43 7.07
N ILE A 181 -14.16 5.30 7.39
CA ILE A 181 -13.85 3.99 6.78
C ILE A 181 -14.00 4.05 5.26
N VAL A 182 -15.16 4.47 4.78
CA VAL A 182 -15.47 4.47 3.34
C VAL A 182 -14.58 5.45 2.59
N THR A 183 -14.38 6.67 3.12
CA THR A 183 -13.53 7.66 2.44
C THR A 183 -12.08 7.19 2.36
N SER A 184 -11.54 6.62 3.45
CA SER A 184 -10.18 6.08 3.45
C SER A 184 -10.03 4.92 2.46
N ALA A 185 -10.99 3.99 2.43
CA ALA A 185 -10.99 2.86 1.51
C ALA A 185 -11.06 3.29 0.03
N VAL A 186 -11.87 4.31 -0.29
CA VAL A 186 -11.96 4.86 -1.66
C VAL A 186 -10.64 5.52 -2.08
N ILE A 187 -10.00 6.30 -1.20
CA ILE A 187 -8.69 6.88 -1.49
C ILE A 187 -7.67 5.75 -1.75
N ARG A 188 -7.71 4.69 -0.93
CA ARG A 188 -6.87 3.49 -1.11
C ARG A 188 -7.04 2.83 -2.47
N GLY A 189 -8.28 2.56 -2.87
CA GLY A 189 -8.55 2.07 -4.22
C GLY A 189 -8.00 3.01 -5.28
N THR A 190 -8.19 4.32 -5.10
CA THR A 190 -7.81 5.34 -6.09
C THR A 190 -6.31 5.34 -6.38
N TYR A 191 -5.45 5.30 -5.36
CA TYR A 191 -4.00 5.22 -5.60
C TYR A 191 -3.52 3.86 -6.12
N HIS A 192 -4.41 2.86 -6.20
CA HIS A 192 -4.17 1.57 -6.85
C HIS A 192 -4.76 1.44 -8.26
N LEU A 193 -5.51 2.44 -8.72
CA LEU A 193 -6.19 2.42 -10.01
C LEU A 193 -5.24 2.26 -11.20
N TYR A 194 -3.95 2.58 -11.02
CA TYR A 194 -2.91 2.37 -12.02
C TYR A 194 -2.70 0.91 -12.45
N GLN A 195 -3.13 -0.04 -11.61
CA GLN A 195 -3.12 -1.49 -11.88
C GLN A 195 -4.33 -1.93 -12.73
N GLY A 196 -5.39 -1.12 -12.77
CA GLY A 196 -6.68 -1.42 -13.36
C GLY A 196 -7.82 -1.48 -12.33
N PHE A 197 -9.03 -1.78 -12.80
CA PHE A 197 -10.25 -1.70 -11.98
C PHE A 197 -10.35 -2.81 -10.93
N GLY A 198 -9.81 -3.99 -11.20
CA GLY A 198 -9.69 -5.06 -10.21
C GLY A 198 -8.74 -4.69 -9.07
N GLY A 199 -7.62 -4.03 -9.38
CA GLY A 199 -6.70 -3.47 -8.36
C GLY A 199 -7.39 -2.42 -7.48
N PHE A 200 -8.17 -1.52 -8.09
CA PHE A 200 -8.99 -0.54 -7.40
C PHE A 200 -10.04 -1.19 -6.47
N VAL A 201 -10.85 -2.12 -6.98
CA VAL A 201 -11.91 -2.77 -6.19
C VAL A 201 -11.32 -3.60 -5.06
N GLY A 202 -10.28 -4.39 -5.33
CA GLY A 202 -9.62 -5.20 -4.31
C GLY A 202 -9.10 -4.36 -3.14
N ASN A 203 -8.53 -3.20 -3.46
CA ASN A 203 -8.01 -2.27 -2.46
C ASN A 203 -9.09 -1.51 -1.69
N ILE A 204 -10.25 -1.23 -2.30
CA ILE A 204 -11.42 -0.76 -1.54
C ILE A 204 -11.87 -1.83 -0.55
N VAL A 205 -12.03 -3.08 -0.98
CA VAL A 205 -12.47 -4.18 -0.12
C VAL A 205 -11.51 -4.38 1.05
N MET A 206 -10.20 -4.42 0.77
CA MET A 206 -9.17 -4.50 1.81
C MET A 206 -9.24 -3.29 2.76
N GLY A 207 -9.35 -2.08 2.23
CA GLY A 207 -9.45 -0.84 3.02
C GLY A 207 -10.68 -0.81 3.93
N LEU A 208 -11.83 -1.32 3.46
CA LEU A 208 -13.05 -1.45 4.26
C LEU A 208 -12.84 -2.45 5.41
N LEU A 209 -12.27 -3.63 5.11
CA LEU A 209 -11.99 -4.66 6.11
C LEU A 209 -11.01 -4.16 7.17
N PHE A 210 -9.88 -3.60 6.74
CA PHE A 210 -8.83 -3.10 7.63
C PHE A 210 -9.32 -1.92 8.45
N GLY A 211 -10.05 -0.99 7.83
CA GLY A 211 -10.68 0.12 8.53
C GLY A 211 -11.68 -0.35 9.59
N TRP A 212 -12.56 -1.30 9.25
CA TRP A 212 -13.49 -1.87 10.22
C TRP A 212 -12.76 -2.58 11.37
N LEU A 213 -11.79 -3.44 11.07
CA LEU A 213 -10.98 -4.12 12.10
C LEU A 213 -10.28 -3.12 13.01
N TYR A 214 -9.67 -2.08 12.46
CA TYR A 214 -9.02 -1.03 13.25
C TYR A 214 -9.98 -0.32 14.19
N THR A 215 -11.22 -0.04 13.77
CA THR A 215 -12.20 0.57 14.70
C THR A 215 -12.53 -0.32 15.89
N ARG A 216 -12.34 -1.64 15.77
CA ARG A 216 -12.59 -2.63 16.82
C ARG A 216 -11.36 -2.89 17.69
N THR A 217 -10.17 -2.86 17.11
CA THR A 217 -8.92 -3.25 17.78
C THR A 217 -8.06 -2.08 18.22
N ARG A 218 -8.20 -0.92 17.54
CA ARG A 218 -7.33 0.26 17.66
C ARG A 218 -5.84 -0.09 17.58
N ARG A 219 -5.50 -1.04 16.71
CA ARG A 219 -4.12 -1.52 16.55
C ARG A 219 -3.77 -1.70 15.09
N VAL A 220 -2.83 -0.89 14.61
CA VAL A 220 -2.37 -0.87 13.21
C VAL A 220 -1.41 -2.01 12.90
N MET A 221 -0.59 -2.49 13.85
CA MET A 221 0.46 -3.48 13.57
C MET A 221 -0.01 -4.79 12.90
N PRO A 222 -1.13 -5.43 13.29
CA PRO A 222 -1.64 -6.60 12.55
C PRO A 222 -1.93 -6.31 11.07
N LEU A 223 -2.38 -5.09 10.76
CA LEU A 223 -2.67 -4.67 9.38
C LEU A 223 -1.38 -4.45 8.61
N VAL A 224 -0.36 -3.84 9.23
CA VAL A 224 0.99 -3.68 8.65
C VAL A 224 1.59 -5.03 8.34
N VAL A 225 1.50 -6.00 9.26
CA VAL A 225 1.97 -7.36 9.02
C VAL A 225 1.22 -8.00 7.86
N ALA A 226 -0.12 -7.94 7.87
CA ALA A 226 -0.94 -8.54 6.83
C ALA A 226 -0.57 -7.98 5.44
N HIS A 227 -0.49 -6.65 5.33
CA HIS A 227 -0.12 -5.98 4.09
C HIS A 227 1.32 -6.32 3.67
N THR A 228 2.28 -6.31 4.60
CA THR A 228 3.66 -6.70 4.29
C THR A 228 3.71 -8.10 3.70
N VAL A 229 2.97 -9.06 4.27
CA VAL A 229 2.93 -10.45 3.77
C VAL A 229 2.29 -10.52 2.38
N LEU A 230 1.20 -9.78 2.14
CA LEU A 230 0.56 -9.70 0.82
C LEU A 230 1.54 -9.18 -0.24
N ASP A 231 2.24 -8.08 0.06
CA ASP A 231 3.23 -7.48 -0.86
C ASP A 231 4.46 -8.37 -1.05
N VAL A 232 4.96 -9.04 0.00
CA VAL A 232 6.06 -10.00 -0.12
C VAL A 232 5.66 -11.15 -1.04
N VAL A 233 4.47 -11.73 -0.86
CA VAL A 233 3.96 -12.80 -1.73
C VAL A 233 3.81 -12.30 -3.16
N ALA A 234 3.31 -11.07 -3.36
CA ALA A 234 3.18 -10.49 -4.70
C ALA A 234 4.55 -10.24 -5.36
N PHE A 235 5.49 -9.60 -4.66
CA PHE A 235 6.77 -9.17 -5.22
C PHE A 235 7.74 -10.35 -5.39
N VAL A 236 7.99 -11.08 -4.30
CA VAL A 236 8.90 -12.23 -4.32
C VAL A 236 8.27 -13.38 -5.09
N GLY A 237 6.98 -13.67 -4.87
CA GLY A 237 6.28 -14.71 -5.62
C GLY A 237 6.28 -14.45 -7.13
N TYR A 238 6.04 -13.20 -7.57
CA TYR A 238 6.20 -12.84 -8.98
C TYR A 238 7.62 -13.11 -9.47
N SER A 239 8.65 -12.67 -8.74
CA SER A 239 10.05 -12.86 -9.16
C SER A 239 10.44 -14.34 -9.32
N LEU A 240 9.86 -15.22 -8.49
CA LEU A 240 10.12 -16.66 -8.52
C LEU A 240 9.30 -17.39 -9.59
N VAL A 241 8.06 -16.97 -9.84
CA VAL A 241 7.14 -17.68 -10.76
C VAL A 241 7.27 -17.19 -12.20
N LYS A 242 7.48 -15.89 -12.43
CA LYS A 242 7.53 -15.27 -13.77
C LYS A 242 8.51 -15.96 -14.75
N PRO A 243 9.71 -16.41 -14.35
CA PRO A 243 10.61 -17.13 -15.26
C PRO A 243 10.06 -18.48 -15.77
N HIS A 244 9.08 -19.05 -15.08
CA HIS A 244 8.52 -20.37 -15.38
C HIS A 244 7.18 -20.31 -16.13
N VAL A 245 6.58 -19.14 -16.32
CA VAL A 245 5.29 -18.98 -16.99
C VAL A 245 5.24 -17.79 -17.95
N SER A 246 4.61 -17.97 -19.11
CA SER A 246 4.51 -16.94 -20.16
C SER A 246 3.37 -15.94 -19.95
N TRP A 247 2.39 -16.28 -19.11
CA TRP A 247 1.16 -15.51 -18.92
C TRP A 247 1.24 -14.45 -17.80
N LEU A 248 2.31 -14.49 -16.97
CA LEU A 248 2.65 -13.43 -16.02
C LEU A 248 3.47 -12.33 -16.68
#